data_AF-A0A968P1H3-F1
#
_entry.id   AF-A0A968P1H3-F1
#
_cell.length_a   1.000
_cell.length_b   1.000
_cell.length_c   1.000
_cell.angle_alpha   90.00
_cell.angle_beta   90.00
_cell.angle_gamma   90.00
#
_symmetry.space_group_name_H-M   'P 1'
#
loop_
_entity.id
_entity.type
_entity.pdbx_description
1 polymer ?
#
loop_
_entity_poly.entity_id
_entity_poly.type
_entity_poly.pdbx_seq_one_letter_code
_entity_poly.pdbx_strand_id
1 'polypeptide(L)'
;MLVQDLATAVANNKSAPYYLRSDALAWQQAAKSLRGQNPTKRADKFKVAVRLAKKAQSYGFRGSRAGLVENLRASALLHEVLEDPKAPEYAEAMLYAGLVEQNLRELNMGQLDQYYFESCIRQMPHSDLSERCFASLETAVHEANPLRELDPQGNWAIQLRLDELRKLSEMRNVSDPPKWQLRRWEHEDPRDSGRN
;
A
#
# COMPACT_ATOMS: atom_id res chain seq x y z
N MET A 1 -30.49 10.10 2.28
CA MET A 1 -29.29 10.74 2.85
C MET A 1 -28.11 10.32 1.99
N LEU A 2 -27.51 11.25 1.26
CA LEU A 2 -26.34 10.96 0.42
C LEU A 2 -25.12 10.79 1.34
N VAL A 3 -24.12 9.98 0.93
CA VAL A 3 -22.87 9.76 1.70
C VAL A 3 -22.19 11.09 2.06
N GLN A 4 -22.32 12.09 1.18
CA GLN A 4 -21.80 13.43 1.38
C GLN A 4 -22.51 14.20 2.53
N ASP A 5 -23.81 13.95 2.74
CA ASP A 5 -24.58 14.57 3.82
C ASP A 5 -24.14 14.01 5.18
N LEU A 6 -23.90 12.70 5.25
CA LEU A 6 -23.42 12.05 6.47
C LEU A 6 -22.02 12.54 6.86
N ALA A 7 -21.07 12.56 5.91
CA ALA A 7 -19.72 13.07 6.17
C ALA A 7 -19.75 14.54 6.64
N THR A 8 -20.63 15.35 6.03
CA THR A 8 -20.83 16.76 6.44
C THR A 8 -21.41 16.86 7.85
N ALA A 9 -22.40 16.04 8.19
CA ALA A 9 -23.00 16.01 9.51
C ALA A 9 -21.98 15.62 10.60
N VAL A 10 -21.16 14.60 10.35
CA VAL A 10 -20.12 14.15 11.29
C VAL A 10 -19.04 15.21 11.46
N ALA A 11 -18.53 15.80 10.36
CA ALA A 11 -17.50 16.83 10.40
C ALA A 11 -17.93 18.07 11.21
N ASN A 12 -19.20 18.46 11.12
CA ASN A 12 -19.74 19.63 11.80
C ASN A 12 -20.23 19.36 13.24
N ASN A 13 -20.31 18.10 13.65
CA ASN A 13 -20.78 17.74 14.99
C ASN A 13 -19.70 18.00 16.05
N LYS A 14 -19.82 19.10 16.80
CA LYS A 14 -18.86 19.48 17.86
C LYS A 14 -18.71 18.44 18.97
N SER A 15 -19.70 17.58 19.17
CA SER A 15 -19.66 16.49 20.16
C SER A 15 -18.92 15.24 19.65
N ALA A 16 -18.64 15.15 18.35
CA ALA A 16 -17.87 14.04 17.78
C ALA A 16 -16.37 14.18 18.12
N PRO A 17 -15.69 13.05 18.46
CA PRO A 17 -14.25 13.02 18.64
C PRO A 17 -13.49 13.65 17.47
N TYR A 18 -12.35 14.30 17.77
CA TYR A 18 -11.55 15.01 16.77
C TYR A 18 -11.17 14.14 15.57
N TYR A 19 -10.71 12.90 15.81
CA TYR A 19 -10.28 12.00 14.74
C TYR A 19 -11.43 11.67 13.76
N LEU A 20 -12.66 11.46 14.25
CA LEU A 20 -13.82 11.22 13.38
C LEU A 20 -14.18 12.45 12.54
N ARG A 21 -14.06 13.65 13.11
CA ARG A 21 -14.29 14.89 12.36
C ARG A 21 -13.23 15.09 11.27
N SER A 22 -11.96 14.81 11.60
CA SER A 22 -10.85 14.88 10.65
C SER A 22 -11.05 13.89 9.49
N ASP A 23 -11.39 12.64 9.78
CA ASP A 23 -11.69 11.62 8.77
C ASP A 23 -12.88 12.04 7.89
N ALA A 24 -13.97 12.52 8.51
CA ALA A 24 -15.15 12.95 7.78
C ALA A 24 -14.89 14.14 6.84
N LEU A 25 -14.02 15.08 7.24
CA LEU A 25 -13.57 16.17 6.37
C LEU A 25 -12.80 15.65 5.14
N ALA A 26 -11.89 14.69 5.35
CA ALA A 26 -11.16 14.06 4.26
C ALA A 26 -12.12 13.32 3.29
N TRP A 27 -13.08 12.56 3.83
CA TRP A 27 -14.08 11.86 3.03
C TRP A 27 -14.98 12.83 2.24
N GLN A 28 -15.35 13.97 2.83
CA GLN A 28 -16.13 14.98 2.13
C GLN A 28 -15.37 15.54 0.92
N GLN A 29 -14.07 15.83 1.09
CA GLN A 29 -13.22 16.30 -0.02
C GLN A 29 -13.05 15.22 -1.09
N ALA A 30 -12.80 13.97 -0.69
CA ALA A 30 -12.68 12.84 -1.59
C ALA A 30 -13.98 12.62 -2.39
N ALA A 31 -15.14 12.70 -1.74
CA ALA A 31 -16.46 12.55 -2.38
C ALA A 31 -16.74 13.65 -3.42
N LYS A 32 -16.32 14.89 -3.16
CA LYS A 32 -16.41 15.98 -4.15
C LYS A 32 -15.54 15.69 -5.38
N SER A 33 -14.36 15.11 -5.18
CA SER A 33 -13.44 14.78 -6.28
C SER A 33 -13.89 13.59 -7.15
N LEU A 34 -14.89 12.81 -6.72
CA LEU A 34 -15.38 11.65 -7.48
C LEU A 34 -16.13 12.04 -8.76
N ARG A 35 -16.72 13.24 -8.82
CA ARG A 35 -17.55 13.63 -9.95
C ARG A 35 -16.68 13.83 -11.21
N GLY A 36 -16.88 12.97 -12.20
CA GLY A 36 -16.27 13.07 -13.53
C GLY A 36 -14.86 12.49 -13.68
N GLN A 37 -14.33 11.76 -12.69
CA GLN A 37 -12.96 11.24 -12.72
C GLN A 37 -12.88 9.71 -12.85
N ASN A 38 -13.47 9.17 -13.92
CA ASN A 38 -13.36 7.75 -14.25
C ASN A 38 -12.49 7.57 -15.50
N PRO A 39 -11.19 7.22 -15.35
CA PRO A 39 -10.34 6.92 -16.51
C PRO A 39 -10.90 5.71 -17.27
N THR A 40 -11.04 5.85 -18.58
CA THR A 40 -11.58 4.76 -19.43
C THR A 40 -10.48 3.82 -19.91
N LYS A 41 -9.28 4.34 -20.19
CA LYS A 41 -8.13 3.56 -20.66
C LYS A 41 -7.38 2.92 -19.49
N ARG A 42 -6.93 1.67 -19.65
CA ARG A 42 -6.22 0.91 -18.61
C ARG A 42 -4.95 1.61 -18.09
N ALA A 43 -4.07 2.08 -18.98
CA ALA A 43 -2.85 2.78 -18.57
C ALA A 43 -3.16 4.02 -17.71
N ASP A 44 -4.26 4.70 -18.00
CA ASP A 44 -4.72 5.84 -17.19
C ASP A 44 -5.31 5.38 -15.86
N LYS A 45 -6.01 4.24 -15.82
CA LYS A 45 -6.49 3.59 -14.58
C LYS A 45 -5.33 3.29 -13.64
N PHE A 46 -4.26 2.66 -14.12
CA PHE A 46 -3.07 2.36 -13.30
C PHE A 46 -2.44 3.65 -12.74
N LYS A 47 -2.18 4.66 -13.58
CA LYS A 47 -1.61 5.94 -13.13
C LYS A 47 -2.50 6.63 -12.08
N VAL A 48 -3.81 6.63 -12.30
CA VAL A 48 -4.77 7.21 -11.35
C VAL A 48 -4.78 6.43 -10.05
N ALA A 49 -4.77 5.09 -10.10
CA ALA A 49 -4.74 4.24 -8.93
C ALA A 49 -3.47 4.45 -8.08
N VAL A 50 -2.29 4.50 -8.71
CA VAL A 50 -1.02 4.80 -8.03
C VAL A 50 -1.07 6.15 -7.32
N ARG A 51 -1.59 7.19 -7.99
CA ARG A 51 -1.77 8.51 -7.38
C ARG A 51 -2.72 8.46 -6.18
N LEU A 52 -3.82 7.72 -6.27
CA LEU A 52 -4.78 7.55 -5.18
C LEU A 52 -4.16 6.79 -4.01
N ALA A 53 -3.45 5.69 -4.25
CA ALA A 53 -2.75 4.92 -3.21
C ALA A 53 -1.71 5.78 -2.48
N LYS A 54 -0.91 6.56 -3.21
CA LYS A 54 0.05 7.51 -2.62
C LYS A 54 -0.63 8.62 -1.82
N LYS A 55 -1.75 9.14 -2.33
CA LYS A 55 -2.57 10.13 -1.59
C LYS A 55 -3.11 9.53 -0.30
N ALA A 56 -3.61 8.29 -0.33
CA ALA A 56 -4.09 7.59 0.84
C ALA A 56 -2.99 7.48 1.91
N GLN A 57 -1.77 7.10 1.53
CA GLN A 57 -0.62 7.02 2.42
C GLN A 57 -0.23 8.39 3.03
N SER A 58 -0.45 9.49 2.30
CA SER A 58 -0.13 10.84 2.80
C SER A 58 -1.02 11.33 3.94
N TYR A 59 -2.19 10.72 4.16
CA TYR A 59 -3.08 11.06 5.28
C TYR A 59 -2.51 10.67 6.65
N GLY A 60 -1.38 9.96 6.68
CA GLY A 60 -0.61 9.69 7.89
C GLY A 60 -1.30 8.73 8.87
N PHE A 61 -0.54 8.37 9.92
CA PHE A 61 -0.87 7.51 11.07
C PHE A 61 -1.68 6.22 10.80
N ARG A 62 -1.09 5.07 11.13
CA ARG A 62 -1.78 3.77 11.15
C ARG A 62 -2.98 3.85 12.11
N GLY A 63 -4.19 3.86 11.55
CA GLY A 63 -5.45 4.00 12.30
C GLY A 63 -6.31 5.20 11.89
N SER A 64 -5.74 6.16 11.16
CA SER A 64 -6.52 7.21 10.48
C SER A 64 -7.33 6.58 9.34
N ARG A 65 -8.62 6.90 9.24
CA ARG A 65 -9.45 6.47 8.12
C ARG A 65 -9.59 7.54 7.05
N ALA A 66 -8.91 8.67 7.17
CA ALA A 66 -8.98 9.78 6.22
C ALA A 66 -8.70 9.38 4.77
N GLY A 67 -7.77 8.43 4.54
CA GLY A 67 -7.44 7.90 3.20
C GLY A 67 -8.31 6.74 2.70
N LEU A 68 -9.38 6.38 3.42
CA LEU A 68 -10.22 5.22 3.10
C LEU A 68 -10.84 5.32 1.70
N VAL A 69 -11.37 6.49 1.33
CA VAL A 69 -12.01 6.68 0.03
C VAL A 69 -10.99 6.52 -1.10
N GLU A 70 -9.80 7.09 -0.95
CA GLU A 70 -8.69 6.93 -1.89
C GLU A 70 -8.26 5.47 -2.04
N ASN A 71 -8.11 4.74 -0.93
CA ASN A 71 -7.75 3.32 -0.96
C ASN A 71 -8.81 2.48 -1.67
N LEU A 72 -10.10 2.66 -1.36
CA LEU A 72 -11.19 1.92 -2.03
C LEU A 72 -11.23 2.20 -3.54
N ARG A 73 -11.02 3.45 -3.94
CA ARG A 73 -10.94 3.81 -5.37
C ARG A 73 -9.71 3.23 -6.04
N ALA A 74 -8.56 3.26 -5.37
CA ALA A 74 -7.33 2.67 -5.88
C ALA A 74 -7.50 1.16 -6.06
N SER A 75 -8.08 0.46 -5.07
CA SER A 75 -8.37 -0.98 -5.10
C SER A 75 -9.20 -1.34 -6.34
N ALA A 76 -10.35 -0.68 -6.53
CA ALA A 76 -11.21 -0.91 -7.70
C ALA A 76 -10.47 -0.75 -9.04
N LEU A 77 -9.72 0.34 -9.21
CA LEU A 77 -8.95 0.58 -10.44
C LEU A 77 -7.79 -0.41 -10.63
N LEU A 78 -7.17 -0.88 -9.55
CA LEU A 78 -6.10 -1.88 -9.61
C LEU A 78 -6.66 -3.24 -10.00
N HIS A 79 -7.83 -3.64 -9.49
CA HIS A 79 -8.48 -4.87 -9.93
C HIS A 79 -8.79 -4.86 -11.42
N GLU A 80 -9.28 -3.75 -11.97
CA GLU A 80 -9.48 -3.62 -13.43
C GLU A 80 -8.17 -3.69 -14.24
N VAL A 81 -7.02 -3.31 -13.67
CA VAL A 81 -5.71 -3.49 -14.31
C VAL A 81 -5.29 -4.97 -14.22
N LEU A 82 -5.55 -5.62 -13.10
CA LEU A 82 -5.21 -7.03 -12.84
C LEU A 82 -6.08 -8.04 -13.60
N GLU A 83 -7.16 -7.60 -14.27
CA GLU A 83 -7.93 -8.44 -15.20
C GLU A 83 -7.11 -8.92 -16.41
N ASP A 84 -6.01 -8.23 -16.75
CA ASP A 84 -5.13 -8.61 -17.85
C ASP A 84 -3.71 -8.94 -17.37
N PRO A 85 -3.37 -10.23 -17.21
CA PRO A 85 -2.06 -10.67 -16.75
C PRO A 85 -0.92 -10.37 -17.74
N LYS A 86 -1.24 -9.95 -18.98
CA LYS A 86 -0.24 -9.56 -19.98
C LYS A 86 0.03 -8.06 -20.00
N ALA A 87 -0.70 -7.27 -19.20
CA ALA A 87 -0.47 -5.84 -19.13
C ALA A 87 0.95 -5.54 -18.60
N PRO A 88 1.67 -4.55 -19.16
CA PRO A 88 3.01 -4.21 -18.68
C PRO A 88 3.00 -3.72 -17.23
N GLU A 89 1.89 -3.14 -16.77
CA GLU A 89 1.72 -2.69 -15.39
C GLU A 89 1.32 -3.82 -14.43
N TYR A 90 1.08 -5.05 -14.88
CA TYR A 90 0.46 -6.11 -14.08
C TYR A 90 1.21 -6.40 -12.76
N ALA A 91 2.53 -6.58 -12.83
CA ALA A 91 3.34 -6.85 -11.65
C ALA A 91 3.40 -5.64 -10.69
N GLU A 92 3.48 -4.41 -11.22
CA GLU A 92 3.49 -3.21 -10.37
C GLU A 92 2.10 -2.94 -9.78
N ALA A 93 1.03 -3.27 -10.50
CA ALA A 93 -0.34 -3.21 -10.00
C ALA A 93 -0.53 -4.16 -8.81
N MET A 94 0.09 -5.35 -8.81
CA MET A 94 0.10 -6.23 -7.63
C MET A 94 0.77 -5.57 -6.42
N LEU A 95 1.91 -4.89 -6.59
CA LEU A 95 2.54 -4.15 -5.49
C LEU A 95 1.58 -3.13 -4.89
N TYR A 96 0.96 -2.29 -5.72
CA TYR A 96 0.04 -1.27 -5.22
C TYR A 96 -1.26 -1.87 -4.68
N ALA A 97 -1.74 -2.97 -5.23
CA ALA A 97 -2.90 -3.69 -4.69
C ALA A 97 -2.59 -4.18 -3.27
N GLY A 98 -1.42 -4.81 -3.05
CA GLY A 98 -0.99 -5.20 -1.72
C GLY A 98 -0.91 -4.04 -0.74
N LEU A 99 -0.32 -2.91 -1.14
CA LEU A 99 -0.22 -1.72 -0.29
C LEU A 99 -1.60 -1.11 0.05
N VAL A 100 -2.54 -1.14 -0.89
CA VAL A 100 -3.91 -0.66 -0.67
C VAL A 100 -4.65 -1.61 0.26
N GLU A 101 -4.56 -2.93 0.04
CA GLU A 101 -5.22 -3.93 0.88
C GLU A 101 -4.67 -3.95 2.31
N GLN A 102 -3.38 -3.69 2.50
CA GLN A 102 -2.79 -3.54 3.83
C GLN A 102 -3.47 -2.40 4.62
N ASN A 103 -3.77 -1.28 3.96
CA ASN A 103 -4.49 -0.17 4.57
C ASN A 103 -6.00 -0.46 4.76
N LEU A 104 -6.55 -1.42 4.02
CA LEU A 104 -7.94 -1.85 4.12
C LEU A 104 -8.13 -3.08 5.02
N ARG A 105 -7.07 -3.58 5.68
CA ARG A 105 -7.09 -4.82 6.47
C ARG A 105 -8.15 -4.82 7.58
N GLU A 106 -8.44 -3.64 8.18
CA GLU A 106 -9.51 -3.44 9.17
C GLU A 106 -10.93 -3.69 8.62
N LEU A 107 -11.11 -3.71 7.29
CA LEU A 107 -12.35 -4.12 6.64
C LEU A 107 -12.48 -5.64 6.50
N ASN A 108 -11.65 -6.39 7.21
CA ASN A 108 -11.66 -7.86 7.27
C ASN A 108 -11.36 -8.54 5.92
N MET A 109 -10.42 -7.98 5.16
CA MET A 109 -9.96 -8.54 3.87
C MET A 109 -8.97 -9.71 4.03
N GLY A 110 -8.78 -10.24 5.24
CA GLY A 110 -7.87 -11.35 5.52
C GLY A 110 -6.40 -11.01 5.21
N GLN A 111 -5.69 -11.94 4.54
CA GLN A 111 -4.28 -11.82 4.15
C GLN A 111 -4.13 -11.43 2.66
N LEU A 112 -5.11 -10.72 2.11
CA LEU A 112 -5.16 -10.39 0.67
C LEU A 112 -3.92 -9.62 0.18
N ASP A 113 -3.41 -8.73 1.03
CA ASP A 113 -2.18 -7.98 0.77
C ASP A 113 -0.96 -8.89 0.58
N GLN A 114 -0.81 -9.91 1.44
CA GLN A 114 0.28 -10.88 1.35
C GLN A 114 0.24 -11.68 0.04
N TYR A 115 -0.96 -12.06 -0.42
CA TYR A 115 -1.12 -12.76 -1.70
C TYR A 115 -0.70 -11.88 -2.88
N TYR A 116 -1.01 -10.59 -2.87
CA TYR A 116 -0.57 -9.67 -3.91
C TYR A 116 0.95 -9.50 -3.92
N PHE A 117 1.57 -9.31 -2.76
CA PHE A 117 3.03 -9.18 -2.70
C PHE A 117 3.74 -10.46 -3.15
N GLU A 118 3.29 -11.64 -2.73
CA GLU A 118 3.86 -12.91 -3.21
C GLU A 118 3.68 -13.06 -4.73
N SER A 119 2.50 -12.76 -5.24
CA SER A 119 2.23 -12.85 -6.68
C SER A 119 3.16 -11.91 -7.47
N CYS A 120 3.39 -10.70 -6.97
CA CYS A 120 4.35 -9.76 -7.54
C CYS A 120 5.78 -10.33 -7.61
N ILE A 121 6.26 -10.93 -6.51
CA ILE A 121 7.60 -11.54 -6.43
C ILE A 121 7.73 -12.67 -7.48
N ARG A 122 6.72 -13.53 -7.57
CA ARG A 122 6.72 -14.66 -8.50
C ARG A 122 6.58 -14.22 -9.97
N GLN A 123 5.89 -13.11 -10.22
CA GLN A 123 5.68 -12.57 -11.57
C GLN A 123 6.95 -11.93 -12.15
N MET A 124 7.75 -11.26 -11.31
CA MET A 124 8.96 -10.54 -11.72
C MET A 124 10.15 -10.89 -10.81
N PRO A 125 10.58 -12.16 -10.74
CA PRO A 125 11.66 -12.58 -9.85
C PRO A 125 12.99 -11.91 -10.23
N HIS A 126 13.85 -11.74 -9.24
CA HIS A 126 15.19 -11.17 -9.35
C HIS A 126 15.19 -9.75 -9.94
N SER A 127 14.23 -8.93 -9.54
CA SER A 127 14.08 -7.54 -9.98
C SER A 127 13.94 -6.57 -8.81
N ASP A 128 14.24 -5.28 -9.06
CA ASP A 128 13.96 -4.19 -8.12
C ASP A 128 12.50 -4.18 -7.64
N LEU A 129 11.57 -4.62 -8.50
CA LEU A 129 10.15 -4.71 -8.14
C LEU A 129 9.90 -5.87 -7.16
N SER A 130 10.47 -7.05 -7.40
CA SER A 130 10.35 -8.17 -6.48
C SER A 130 10.96 -7.88 -5.11
N GLU A 131 12.06 -7.14 -5.03
CA GLU A 131 12.64 -6.70 -3.75
C GLU A 131 11.66 -5.80 -2.98
N ARG A 132 11.06 -4.82 -3.65
CA ARG A 132 10.06 -3.92 -3.04
C ARG A 132 8.83 -4.69 -2.56
N CYS A 133 8.37 -5.66 -3.35
CA CYS A 133 7.27 -6.55 -2.97
C CYS A 133 7.64 -7.43 -1.78
N PHE A 134 8.86 -7.98 -1.74
CA PHE A 134 9.35 -8.77 -0.61
C PHE A 134 9.44 -7.96 0.69
N ALA A 135 10.03 -6.75 0.64
CA ALA A 135 10.10 -5.88 1.81
C ALA A 135 8.71 -5.53 2.38
N SER A 136 7.73 -5.34 1.49
CA SER A 136 6.34 -5.07 1.87
C SER A 136 5.67 -6.32 2.45
N LEU A 137 5.90 -7.51 1.86
CA LEU A 137 5.42 -8.79 2.36
C LEU A 137 5.95 -9.10 3.77
N GLU A 138 7.25 -8.95 3.99
CA GLU A 138 7.90 -9.21 5.27
C GLU A 138 7.26 -8.34 6.37
N THR A 139 7.09 -7.06 6.08
CA THR A 139 6.40 -6.11 6.97
C THR A 139 4.95 -6.56 7.25
N ALA A 140 4.20 -6.91 6.20
CA ALA A 140 2.79 -7.31 6.31
C ALA A 140 2.59 -8.61 7.11
N VAL A 141 3.50 -9.57 6.98
CA VAL A 141 3.51 -10.84 7.72
C VAL A 141 3.83 -10.60 9.20
N HIS A 142 4.84 -9.77 9.49
CA HIS A 142 5.18 -9.38 10.86
C HIS A 142 4.00 -8.72 11.58
N GLU A 143 3.29 -7.81 10.90
CA GLU A 143 2.12 -7.13 11.46
C GLU A 143 0.93 -8.05 11.67
N ALA A 144 0.74 -9.05 10.81
CA ALA A 144 -0.37 -9.99 10.90
C ALA A 144 -0.19 -11.04 12.01
N ASN A 145 1.03 -11.21 12.53
CA ASN A 145 1.34 -12.22 13.55
C ASN A 145 2.05 -11.61 14.78
N PRO A 146 1.36 -10.77 15.57
CA PRO A 146 1.94 -10.12 16.75
C PRO A 146 2.27 -11.11 17.89
N LEU A 147 1.71 -12.33 17.86
CA LEU A 147 1.91 -13.38 18.87
C LEU A 147 2.83 -14.51 18.39
N ARG A 148 3.71 -14.25 17.41
CA ARG A 148 4.59 -15.27 16.80
C ARG A 148 5.42 -16.08 17.82
N GLU A 149 5.73 -15.50 18.97
CA GLU A 149 6.50 -16.15 20.03
C GLU A 149 5.71 -17.26 20.76
N LEU A 150 4.38 -17.24 20.66
CA LEU A 150 3.48 -18.19 21.32
C LEU A 150 3.15 -19.42 20.46
N ASP A 151 3.47 -19.40 19.16
CA ASP A 151 3.32 -20.54 18.25
C ASP A 151 4.61 -20.78 17.44
N PRO A 152 5.59 -21.48 18.03
CA PRO A 152 6.84 -21.81 17.33
C PRO A 152 6.62 -22.69 16.10
N GLN A 153 5.54 -23.49 16.06
CA GLN A 153 5.27 -24.39 14.95
C GLN A 153 4.64 -23.66 13.76
N GLY A 154 3.65 -22.78 13.96
CA GLY A 154 3.16 -21.93 12.87
C GLY A 154 4.24 -21.01 12.29
N ASN A 155 5.18 -20.57 13.12
CA ASN A 155 6.23 -19.65 12.72
C ASN A 155 7.28 -20.28 11.76
N TRP A 156 7.59 -21.58 11.86
CA TRP A 156 8.59 -22.19 10.94
C TRP A 156 8.09 -22.25 9.50
N ALA A 157 6.80 -22.56 9.28
CA ALA A 157 6.24 -22.66 7.94
C ALA A 157 6.20 -21.28 7.25
N ILE A 158 5.90 -20.24 8.03
CA ILE A 158 5.97 -18.84 7.58
C ILE A 158 7.41 -18.47 7.22
N GLN A 159 8.38 -18.80 8.08
CA GLN A 159 9.78 -18.48 7.81
C GLN A 159 10.31 -19.20 6.56
N LEU A 160 9.99 -20.48 6.39
CA LEU A 160 10.40 -21.25 5.21
C LEU A 160 9.84 -20.64 3.92
N ARG A 161 8.56 -20.22 3.94
CA ARG A 161 7.93 -19.51 2.81
C ARG A 161 8.62 -18.16 2.53
N LEU A 162 8.92 -17.38 3.57
CA LEU A 162 9.63 -16.11 3.42
C LEU A 162 11.04 -16.31 2.85
N ASP A 163 11.76 -17.36 3.28
CA ASP A 163 13.10 -17.65 2.77
C ASP A 163 13.08 -18.05 1.28
N GLU A 164 12.06 -18.80 0.83
CA GLU A 164 11.85 -19.09 -0.60
C GLU A 164 11.61 -17.80 -1.40
N LEU A 165 10.70 -16.96 -0.93
CA LEU A 165 10.35 -15.70 -1.62
C LEU A 165 11.51 -14.70 -1.59
N ARG A 166 12.32 -14.69 -0.52
CA ARG A 166 13.53 -13.87 -0.43
C ARG A 166 14.50 -14.22 -1.55
N LYS A 167 14.79 -15.51 -1.75
CA LYS A 167 15.67 -15.99 -2.83
C LYS A 167 15.16 -15.59 -4.21
N LEU A 168 13.84 -15.58 -4.41
CA LEU A 168 13.23 -15.11 -5.65
C LEU A 168 13.29 -13.58 -5.80
N SER A 169 13.33 -12.84 -4.70
CA SER A 169 13.40 -11.38 -4.73
C SER A 169 14.81 -10.84 -4.91
N GLU A 170 15.82 -11.51 -4.34
CA GLU A 170 17.22 -11.12 -4.41
C GLU A 170 17.70 -11.13 -5.86
N MET A 171 18.29 -10.03 -6.32
CA MET A 171 18.94 -9.99 -7.63
C MET A 171 20.08 -11.02 -7.69
N ARG A 172 20.01 -11.95 -8.66
CA ARG A 172 21.09 -12.92 -8.91
C ARG A 172 22.33 -12.17 -9.43
N ASN A 173 23.28 -11.89 -8.53
CA ASN A 173 24.59 -11.29 -8.78
C ASN A 173 24.56 -9.88 -9.43
N VAL A 174 24.50 -8.85 -8.60
CA VAL A 174 25.22 -7.60 -8.89
C VAL A 174 25.90 -7.16 -7.61
N SER A 175 27.20 -6.88 -7.70
CA SER A 175 28.08 -6.39 -6.65
C SER A 175 27.69 -5.02 -6.06
N ASP A 176 26.46 -4.57 -6.29
CA ASP A 176 25.97 -3.23 -5.96
C ASP A 176 24.71 -3.34 -5.10
N PRO A 177 24.63 -2.59 -3.97
CA PRO A 177 23.42 -2.54 -3.16
C PRO A 177 22.24 -1.96 -3.96
N PRO A 178 21.00 -2.38 -3.66
CA PRO A 178 19.81 -1.89 -4.35
C PRO A 178 19.70 -0.36 -4.31
N LYS A 179 19.46 0.27 -5.46
CA LYS A 179 19.41 1.75 -5.60
C LYS A 179 18.36 2.43 -4.70
N TRP A 180 17.36 1.69 -4.23
CA TRP A 180 16.37 2.22 -3.29
C TRP A 180 16.91 2.38 -1.87
N GLN A 181 17.95 1.64 -1.48
CA GLN A 181 18.65 1.86 -0.21
C GLN A 181 19.52 3.12 -0.27
N LEU A 182 20.17 3.41 -1.39
CA LEU A 182 21.06 4.58 -1.54
C LEU A 182 20.33 5.93 -1.33
N ARG A 183 19.05 6.03 -1.71
CA ARG A 183 18.24 7.25 -1.48
C ARG A 183 17.88 7.51 -0.02
N ARG A 184 17.98 6.51 0.86
CA ARG A 184 17.73 6.68 2.30
C ARG A 184 18.94 7.33 3.00
N TRP A 185 20.15 7.12 2.49
CA TRP A 185 21.39 7.66 3.07
C TRP A 185 21.70 9.10 2.65
N GLU A 186 21.18 9.56 1.50
CA GLU A 186 21.41 10.93 1.01
C GLU A 186 20.60 12.01 1.76
N HIS A 187 19.63 11.61 2.61
CA HIS A 187 18.80 12.54 3.39
C HIS A 187 19.10 12.56 4.89
N GLU A 188 20.12 11.83 5.36
CA GLU A 188 20.50 11.76 6.78
C GLU A 188 22.00 12.04 7.01
N ASP A 189 22.59 13.04 6.32
CA ASP A 189 23.86 13.64 6.79
C ASP A 189 23.59 14.98 7.48
N PRO A 190 23.67 15.07 8.82
CA PRO A 190 23.54 16.33 9.55
C PRO A 190 24.77 17.25 9.41
N ARG A 191 25.77 16.90 8.59
CA ARG A 191 27.05 17.63 8.54
C ARG A 191 27.15 18.77 7.54
N ASP A 192 26.04 19.24 6.97
CA ASP A 192 26.04 20.44 6.11
C ASP A 192 25.25 21.64 6.70
N SER A 193 25.10 21.70 8.02
CA SER A 193 24.79 22.95 8.72
C SER A 193 26.09 23.60 9.22
N GLY A 194 26.90 24.11 8.31
CA GLY A 194 28.09 24.85 8.72
C GLY A 194 29.08 25.20 7.63
N ARG A 195 28.70 26.09 6.70
CA ARG A 195 29.57 27.20 6.27
C ARG A 195 28.86 28.20 5.33
N ASN A 196 29.03 29.47 5.72
CA ASN A 196 28.74 30.76 5.08
C ASN A 196 27.29 31.25 5.07
#